data_AF-A0ABD5V7X1-F1
#
_entry.id   AF-A0ABD5V7X1-F1
#
_cell.length_a   1.000
_cell.length_b   1.000
_cell.length_c   1.000
_cell.angle_alpha   90.00
_cell.angle_beta   90.00
_cell.angle_gamma   90.00
#
_symmetry.space_group_name_H-M   'P 1'
#
loop_
_entity.id
_entity.type
_entity.pdbx_description
1 polymer ?
#
loop_
_entity_poly.entity_id
_entity_poly.type
_entity_poly.pdbx_seq_one_letter_code
_entity_poly.pdbx_strand_id
1 'polypeptide(L)'
;MTIVDRDSPLAIAMWDFSWLERHYEGGAYSDWGQILDELTVRGYNALRIDPYPHLVSIDPYREWTLPPAFDAGDWGASTTAQVQVLPALVEFLEKCEDRDISVALSSWFREDSTNARRGIHAPRDLATVWIDLLDEIAEAGLLDTIAWVDLCNEFPHPDWAPYFNRPEDDHSTSRRSPASRRWVSESIAAVRDAYPGQAYCVSETAGPGKSWGESRNRRWI
;
A
#
# COMPACT_ATOMS: atom_id res chain seq x y z
N MET A 1 -13.30 6.50 13.46
CA MET A 1 -14.63 6.26 12.82
C MET A 1 -14.39 5.43 11.56
N THR A 2 -14.95 4.22 11.45
CA THR A 2 -14.54 3.30 10.37
C THR A 2 -15.21 3.67 9.03
N ILE A 3 -14.66 3.22 7.90
CA ILE A 3 -15.23 3.51 6.57
C ILE A 3 -16.69 3.06 6.41
N VAL A 4 -17.14 2.07 7.20
CA VAL A 4 -18.52 1.56 7.18
C VAL A 4 -19.50 2.44 7.97
N ASP A 5 -19.01 3.34 8.81
CA ASP A 5 -19.84 4.20 9.66
C ASP A 5 -20.11 5.57 9.03
N ARG A 6 -19.54 5.87 7.84
CA ARG A 6 -19.60 7.21 7.21
C ARG A 6 -20.91 7.46 6.46
N ASP A 7 -21.44 8.67 6.64
CA ASP A 7 -22.65 9.15 5.97
C ASP A 7 -22.45 9.47 4.47
N SER A 8 -21.21 9.58 4.01
CA SER A 8 -20.86 9.89 2.61
C SER A 8 -19.62 9.13 2.13
N PRO A 9 -19.50 8.84 0.83
CA PRO A 9 -18.30 8.25 0.24
C PRO A 9 -17.04 9.11 0.45
N LEU A 10 -15.87 8.46 0.45
CA LEU A 10 -14.58 9.14 0.40
C LEU A 10 -14.21 9.48 -1.05
N ALA A 11 -13.72 10.70 -1.27
CA ALA A 11 -13.03 11.08 -2.49
C ALA A 11 -11.53 10.79 -2.28
N ILE A 12 -11.05 9.70 -2.89
CA ILE A 12 -9.71 9.16 -2.64
C ILE A 12 -8.76 9.39 -3.82
N ALA A 13 -7.51 9.74 -3.51
CA ALA A 13 -6.39 9.74 -4.45
C ALA A 13 -5.35 8.67 -4.06
N MET A 14 -4.76 8.00 -5.04
CA MET A 14 -3.65 7.07 -4.79
C MET A 14 -2.33 7.82 -4.96
N TRP A 15 -1.53 7.85 -3.89
CA TRP A 15 -0.18 8.39 -3.88
C TRP A 15 0.89 7.30 -3.78
N ASP A 16 0.47 6.02 -3.78
CA ASP A 16 1.31 4.82 -3.86
C ASP A 16 2.54 4.91 -2.94
N PHE A 17 3.74 4.61 -3.43
CA PHE A 17 5.00 4.79 -2.72
C PHE A 17 5.62 6.17 -3.00
N SER A 18 5.05 6.95 -3.92
CA SER A 18 5.52 8.29 -4.30
C SER A 18 5.56 9.27 -3.12
N TRP A 19 4.64 9.14 -2.15
CA TRP A 19 4.59 10.02 -0.98
C TRP A 19 5.91 10.07 -0.20
N LEU A 20 6.66 8.96 -0.19
CA LEU A 20 7.95 8.83 0.49
C LEU A 20 9.12 8.86 -0.49
N GLU A 21 9.07 8.09 -1.58
CA GLU A 21 10.18 8.01 -2.55
C GLU A 21 10.46 9.34 -3.28
N ARG A 22 9.47 10.24 -3.33
CA ARG A 22 9.60 11.58 -3.92
C ARG A 22 9.60 12.69 -2.88
N HIS A 23 9.88 12.35 -1.62
CA HIS A 23 10.09 13.29 -0.51
C HIS A 23 11.59 13.65 -0.40
N TYR A 24 12.09 14.35 -1.41
CA TYR A 24 13.45 14.90 -1.46
C TYR A 24 13.40 16.37 -1.92
N GLU A 25 14.49 17.11 -1.79
CA GLU A 25 14.54 18.52 -2.21
C GLU A 25 14.17 18.68 -3.70
N GLY A 26 13.08 19.41 -3.99
CA GLY A 26 12.55 19.59 -5.34
C GLY A 26 11.72 18.40 -5.88
N GLY A 27 11.54 17.34 -5.08
CA GLY A 27 10.62 16.24 -5.37
C GLY A 27 9.16 16.69 -5.25
N ALA A 28 8.26 15.97 -5.94
CA ALA A 28 6.84 16.33 -5.97
C ALA A 28 6.15 16.25 -4.60
N TYR A 29 6.74 15.53 -3.64
CA TYR A 29 6.22 15.33 -2.29
C TYR A 29 7.12 15.95 -1.22
N SER A 30 7.99 16.91 -1.58
CA SER A 30 8.98 17.51 -0.67
C SER A 30 8.38 18.24 0.54
N ASP A 31 7.16 18.75 0.42
CA ASP A 31 6.41 19.42 1.50
C ASP A 31 5.03 18.79 1.62
N TRP A 32 4.89 17.83 2.54
CA TRP A 32 3.61 17.16 2.79
C TRP A 32 2.52 18.12 3.24
N GLY A 33 2.84 19.18 4.00
CA GLY A 33 1.86 20.15 4.47
C GLY A 33 1.21 20.86 3.29
N GLN A 34 2.02 21.40 2.38
CA GLN A 34 1.52 22.08 1.17
C GLN A 34 0.67 21.13 0.31
N ILE A 35 1.17 19.94 -0.02
CA ILE A 35 0.46 19.07 -0.97
C ILE A 35 -0.83 18.48 -0.38
N LEU A 36 -0.91 18.28 0.94
CA LEU A 36 -2.14 17.85 1.60
C LEU A 36 -3.17 18.98 1.65
N ASP A 37 -2.74 20.23 1.89
CA ASP A 37 -3.63 21.40 1.75
C ASP A 37 -4.19 21.48 0.32
N GLU A 38 -3.32 21.30 -0.67
CA GLU A 38 -3.69 21.25 -2.08
C GLU A 38 -4.65 20.10 -2.44
N LEU A 39 -4.47 18.93 -1.84
CA LEU A 39 -5.37 17.78 -1.97
C LEU A 39 -6.78 18.12 -1.45
N THR A 40 -6.87 18.74 -0.28
CA THR A 40 -8.16 19.14 0.34
C THR A 40 -8.87 20.21 -0.47
N VAL A 41 -8.16 21.21 -1.01
CA VAL A 41 -8.71 22.24 -1.90
C VAL A 41 -9.34 21.63 -3.16
N ARG A 42 -8.80 20.51 -3.65
CA ARG A 42 -9.34 19.76 -4.80
C ARG A 42 -10.53 18.88 -4.43
N GLY A 43 -10.90 18.79 -3.16
CA GLY A 43 -12.07 18.06 -2.65
C GLY A 43 -11.81 16.59 -2.33
N TYR A 44 -10.56 16.14 -2.31
CA TYR A 44 -10.21 14.81 -1.81
C TYR A 44 -10.11 14.83 -0.28
N ASN A 45 -10.61 13.78 0.35
CA ASN A 45 -10.58 13.58 1.81
C ASN A 45 -10.04 12.20 2.19
N ALA A 46 -9.41 11.51 1.25
CA ALA A 46 -8.71 10.27 1.52
C ALA A 46 -7.52 10.05 0.61
N LEU A 47 -6.57 9.26 1.11
CA LEU A 47 -5.39 8.81 0.37
C LEU A 47 -5.25 7.29 0.38
N ARG A 48 -4.63 6.71 -0.66
CA ARG A 48 -4.11 5.33 -0.67
C ARG A 48 -2.60 5.36 -0.85
N ILE A 49 -1.85 4.81 0.10
CA ILE A 49 -0.37 4.85 0.14
C ILE A 49 0.26 3.48 0.41
N ASP A 50 1.54 3.33 0.08
CA ASP A 50 2.41 2.24 0.50
C ASP A 50 3.14 2.58 1.81
N PRO A 51 2.86 1.85 2.90
CA PRO A 51 3.55 2.05 4.17
C PRO A 51 4.73 1.10 4.39
N TYR A 52 5.12 0.31 3.38
CA TYR A 52 6.29 -0.58 3.42
C TYR A 52 6.31 -1.56 4.62
N PRO A 53 5.23 -2.33 4.86
CA PRO A 53 5.10 -3.19 6.05
C PRO A 53 6.27 -4.18 6.18
N HIS A 54 6.77 -4.71 5.06
CA HIS A 54 7.90 -5.66 5.04
C HIS A 54 9.22 -5.04 5.46
N LEU A 55 9.42 -3.73 5.26
CA LEU A 55 10.62 -3.03 5.71
C LEU A 55 10.51 -2.68 7.20
N VAL A 56 9.33 -2.20 7.61
CA VAL A 56 9.03 -1.88 9.02
C VAL A 56 9.19 -3.10 9.92
N SER A 57 8.67 -4.25 9.51
CA SER A 57 8.79 -5.51 10.25
C SER A 57 10.23 -6.00 10.44
N ILE A 58 11.16 -5.63 9.54
CA ILE A 58 12.57 -6.02 9.67
C ILE A 58 13.34 -5.02 10.53
N ASP A 59 13.27 -3.74 10.17
CA ASP A 59 13.95 -2.66 10.90
C ASP A 59 13.25 -1.32 10.60
N PRO A 60 12.36 -0.85 11.49
CA PRO A 60 11.50 0.31 11.25
C PRO A 60 12.26 1.61 11.00
N TYR A 61 13.40 1.76 11.66
CA TYR A 61 14.19 2.99 11.65
C TYR A 61 15.40 2.91 10.70
N ARG A 62 15.55 1.82 9.96
CA ARG A 62 16.64 1.69 8.99
C ARG A 62 16.39 2.55 7.74
N GLU A 63 17.48 3.10 7.20
CA GLU A 63 17.50 3.63 5.84
C GLU A 63 17.63 2.47 4.82
N TRP A 64 16.68 2.41 3.89
CA TRP A 64 16.55 1.40 2.86
C TRP A 64 16.87 1.97 1.49
N THR A 65 17.63 1.20 0.70
CA THR A 65 17.94 1.53 -0.69
C THR A 65 16.98 0.82 -1.63
N LEU A 66 16.18 1.59 -2.35
CA LEU A 66 15.18 1.09 -3.29
C LEU A 66 15.57 1.46 -4.72
N PRO A 67 15.86 0.51 -5.62
CA PRO A 67 15.95 0.79 -7.05
C PRO A 67 14.60 1.30 -7.61
N PRO A 68 14.58 2.01 -8.75
CA PRO A 68 13.34 2.45 -9.39
C PRO A 68 12.32 1.33 -9.55
N ALA A 69 11.03 1.63 -9.34
CA ALA A 69 9.96 0.65 -9.49
C ALA A 69 9.72 0.25 -10.95
N PHE A 70 9.94 1.20 -11.85
CA PHE A 70 9.70 1.07 -13.27
C PHE A 70 10.81 1.77 -14.04
N ASP A 71 11.13 1.25 -15.23
CA ASP A 71 12.04 1.91 -16.16
C ASP A 71 11.43 3.19 -16.76
N ALA A 72 10.10 3.29 -16.78
CA ALA A 72 9.35 4.45 -17.28
C ALA A 72 8.06 4.67 -16.47
N GLY A 73 7.95 5.83 -15.83
CA GLY A 73 6.79 6.26 -15.05
C GLY A 73 7.13 7.40 -14.10
N ASP A 74 6.12 8.18 -13.71
CA ASP A 74 6.29 9.27 -12.72
C ASP A 74 5.85 8.85 -11.29
N TRP A 75 5.51 7.56 -11.09
CA TRP A 75 5.24 6.96 -9.78
C TRP A 75 6.52 6.46 -9.12
N GLY A 76 6.71 6.83 -7.86
CA GLY A 76 7.94 6.58 -7.10
C GLY A 76 9.13 7.37 -7.61
N ALA A 77 10.33 6.96 -7.20
CA ALA A 77 11.56 7.57 -7.66
C ALA A 77 11.98 7.03 -9.04
N SER A 78 12.39 7.93 -9.94
CA SER A 78 12.95 7.60 -11.25
C SER A 78 14.42 7.16 -11.20
N THR A 79 15.04 7.30 -10.03
CA THR A 79 16.39 6.83 -9.70
C THR A 79 16.35 6.08 -8.37
N THR A 80 17.44 5.41 -8.03
CA THR A 80 17.56 4.78 -6.70
C THR A 80 17.24 5.78 -5.59
N ALA A 81 16.31 5.43 -4.71
CA ALA A 81 15.89 6.21 -3.56
C ALA A 81 16.48 5.64 -2.28
N GLN A 82 16.77 6.55 -1.33
CA GLN A 82 16.99 6.21 0.07
C GLN A 82 15.71 6.59 0.82
N VAL A 83 15.11 5.64 1.53
CA VAL A 83 13.91 5.89 2.33
C VAL A 83 14.09 5.37 3.74
N GLN A 84 13.56 6.10 4.71
CA GLN A 84 13.42 5.65 6.09
C GLN A 84 11.93 5.69 6.42
N VAL A 85 11.33 4.54 6.73
CA VAL A 85 9.86 4.45 6.84
C VAL A 85 9.36 5.09 8.13
N LEU A 86 9.98 4.78 9.28
CA LEU A 86 9.77 5.52 10.51
C LEU A 86 10.95 6.43 10.82
N PRO A 87 10.70 7.70 11.21
CA PRO A 87 9.42 8.27 11.66
C PRO A 87 8.51 8.85 10.55
N ALA A 88 8.93 8.81 9.28
CA ALA A 88 8.25 9.48 8.17
C ALA A 88 6.75 9.13 8.03
N LEU A 89 6.38 7.86 8.20
CA LEU A 89 4.98 7.43 8.13
C LEU A 89 4.13 8.04 9.24
N VAL A 90 4.63 8.07 10.48
CA VAL A 90 3.90 8.67 11.61
C VAL A 90 3.68 10.16 11.36
N GLU A 91 4.73 10.89 10.97
CA GLU A 91 4.60 12.33 10.66
C GLU A 91 3.60 12.57 9.51
N PHE A 92 3.62 11.73 8.47
CA PHE A 92 2.68 11.84 7.37
C PHE A 92 1.22 11.60 7.80
N LEU A 93 1.00 10.58 8.64
CA LEU A 93 -0.32 10.25 9.18
C LEU A 93 -0.84 11.34 10.13
N GLU A 94 0.00 11.92 10.99
CA GLU A 94 -0.36 13.08 11.83
C GLU A 94 -0.84 14.26 10.97
N LYS A 95 -0.10 14.59 9.89
CA LYS A 95 -0.52 15.67 8.97
C LYS A 95 -1.83 15.36 8.25
N CYS A 96 -2.14 14.09 8.01
CA CYS A 96 -3.42 13.66 7.45
C CYS A 96 -4.55 13.81 8.47
N GLU A 97 -4.32 13.38 9.72
CA GLU A 97 -5.27 13.50 10.83
C GLU A 97 -5.66 14.96 11.08
N ASP A 98 -4.68 15.87 11.12
CA ASP A 98 -4.87 17.33 11.26
C ASP A 98 -5.84 17.93 10.22
N ARG A 99 -6.03 17.24 9.09
CA ARG A 99 -6.83 17.67 7.94
C ARG A 99 -8.08 16.82 7.72
N ASP A 100 -8.41 15.90 8.62
CA ASP A 100 -9.49 14.91 8.47
C ASP A 100 -9.36 14.10 7.15
N ILE A 101 -8.13 13.75 6.77
CA ILE A 101 -7.84 12.91 5.62
C ILE A 101 -7.70 11.47 6.09
N SER A 102 -8.62 10.59 5.66
CA SER A 102 -8.52 9.16 5.96
C SER A 102 -7.51 8.47 5.05
N VAL A 103 -6.74 7.53 5.58
CA VAL A 103 -5.64 6.87 4.84
C VAL A 103 -5.90 5.38 4.68
N ALA A 104 -5.97 4.92 3.44
CA ALA A 104 -5.96 3.52 3.06
C ALA A 104 -4.52 3.03 2.89
N LEU A 105 -4.17 1.93 3.56
CA LEU A 105 -2.86 1.33 3.47
C LEU A 105 -2.88 0.22 2.41
N SER A 106 -1.87 0.18 1.53
CA SER A 106 -1.70 -0.89 0.54
C SER A 106 -0.24 -1.02 0.17
N SER A 107 0.33 -2.23 0.12
CA SER A 107 1.74 -2.35 -0.29
C SER A 107 1.93 -2.94 -1.68
N TRP A 108 2.86 -2.34 -2.42
CA TRP A 108 3.47 -2.86 -3.64
C TRP A 108 4.69 -3.73 -3.32
N PHE A 109 5.06 -3.87 -2.04
CA PHE A 109 6.22 -4.63 -1.59
C PHE A 109 7.46 -4.28 -2.41
N ARG A 110 7.82 -3.00 -2.38
CA ARG A 110 8.98 -2.46 -3.10
C ARG A 110 10.23 -3.29 -2.81
N GLU A 111 10.94 -3.66 -3.87
CA GLU A 111 12.20 -4.38 -3.76
C GLU A 111 13.26 -3.43 -3.20
N ASP A 112 13.94 -3.86 -2.14
CA ASP A 112 15.14 -3.21 -1.62
C ASP A 112 16.39 -4.02 -1.98
N SER A 113 17.57 -3.49 -1.70
CA SER A 113 18.85 -4.14 -1.99
C SER A 113 19.07 -5.52 -1.34
N THR A 114 18.30 -5.88 -0.31
CA THR A 114 18.32 -7.20 0.35
C THR A 114 17.16 -8.11 -0.07
N ASN A 115 16.20 -7.58 -0.84
CA ASN A 115 14.97 -8.24 -1.26
C ASN A 115 14.15 -8.80 -0.07
N ALA A 116 14.00 -7.98 0.98
CA ALA A 116 13.29 -8.24 2.22
C ALA A 116 11.91 -8.88 2.02
N ARG A 117 11.18 -8.44 1.00
CA ARG A 117 9.85 -8.97 0.61
C ARG A 117 9.83 -10.49 0.37
N ARG A 118 10.98 -11.12 0.09
CA ARG A 118 11.11 -12.57 -0.10
C ARG A 118 11.16 -13.35 1.22
N GLY A 119 11.24 -12.68 2.37
CA GLY A 119 11.09 -13.30 3.70
C GLY A 119 9.64 -13.71 4.03
N ILE A 120 8.67 -13.30 3.22
CA ILE A 120 7.28 -13.76 3.34
C ILE A 120 7.18 -15.14 2.67
N HIS A 121 6.84 -16.17 3.44
CA HIS A 121 6.77 -17.56 2.93
C HIS A 121 5.37 -18.18 3.07
N ALA A 122 4.58 -17.68 4.01
CA ALA A 122 3.25 -18.16 4.33
C ALA A 122 2.26 -17.00 4.57
N PRO A 123 0.95 -17.26 4.55
CA PRO A 123 -0.06 -16.24 4.85
C PRO A 123 0.12 -15.56 6.21
N ARG A 124 0.65 -16.31 7.18
CA ARG A 124 0.94 -15.77 8.51
C ARG A 124 2.11 -14.79 8.50
N ASP A 125 3.13 -14.98 7.64
CA ASP A 125 4.24 -14.04 7.53
C ASP A 125 3.75 -12.72 6.91
N LEU A 126 2.87 -12.80 5.91
CA LEU A 126 2.20 -11.60 5.37
C LEU A 126 1.38 -10.91 6.46
N ALA A 127 0.70 -11.66 7.33
CA ALA A 127 -0.02 -11.05 8.45
C ALA A 127 0.93 -10.38 9.45
N THR A 128 2.04 -11.04 9.80
CA THR A 128 3.05 -10.49 10.73
C THR A 128 3.57 -9.14 10.27
N VAL A 129 3.98 -8.99 9.00
CA VAL A 129 4.52 -7.70 8.53
C VAL A 129 3.50 -6.56 8.63
N TRP A 130 2.20 -6.87 8.49
CA TRP A 130 1.12 -5.90 8.67
C TRP A 130 0.80 -5.63 10.14
N ILE A 131 0.89 -6.63 11.01
CA ILE A 131 0.70 -6.48 12.46
C ILE A 131 1.81 -5.58 13.01
N ASP A 132 3.07 -5.84 12.70
CA ASP A 132 4.21 -5.05 13.17
C ASP A 132 4.06 -3.56 12.75
N LEU A 133 3.61 -3.30 11.52
CA LEU A 133 3.31 -1.94 11.07
C LEU A 133 2.15 -1.30 11.84
N LEU A 134 1.07 -2.05 12.08
CA LEU A 134 -0.09 -1.55 12.81
C LEU A 134 0.22 -1.31 14.29
N ASP A 135 1.15 -2.06 14.88
CA ASP A 135 1.66 -1.83 16.24
C ASP A 135 2.30 -0.43 16.34
N GLU A 136 3.13 -0.03 15.38
CA GLU A 136 3.76 1.30 15.34
C GLU A 136 2.71 2.43 15.17
N ILE A 137 1.71 2.22 14.30
CA ILE A 137 0.61 3.18 14.09
C ILE A 137 -0.27 3.29 15.35
N ALA A 138 -0.50 2.16 16.03
CA ALA A 138 -1.27 2.11 17.28
C ALA A 138 -0.55 2.79 18.43
N GLU A 139 0.77 2.59 18.55
CA GLU A 139 1.60 3.25 19.56
C GLU A 139 1.60 4.77 19.37
N ALA A 140 1.57 5.26 18.12
CA ALA A 140 1.40 6.66 17.79
C ALA A 140 -0.04 7.19 17.99
N GLY A 141 -1.03 6.33 18.28
CA GLY A 141 -2.43 6.71 18.47
C GLY A 141 -3.21 7.02 17.18
N LEU A 142 -2.69 6.61 16.01
CA LEU A 142 -3.19 7.04 14.69
C LEU A 142 -4.07 6.01 13.98
N LEU A 143 -4.53 4.96 14.69
CA LEU A 143 -5.37 3.91 14.09
C LEU A 143 -6.71 4.43 13.54
N ASP A 144 -7.25 5.50 14.12
CA ASP A 144 -8.52 6.12 13.66
C ASP A 144 -8.35 6.87 12.32
N THR A 145 -7.13 7.24 11.95
CA THR A 145 -6.79 7.83 10.65
C THR A 145 -6.85 6.79 9.53
N ILE A 146 -6.79 5.49 9.85
CA ILE A 146 -6.76 4.42 8.86
C ILE A 146 -8.17 4.07 8.37
N ALA A 147 -8.38 4.17 7.06
CA ALA A 147 -9.66 3.86 6.42
C ALA A 147 -9.86 2.36 6.21
N TRP A 148 -8.83 1.68 5.69
CA TRP A 148 -8.73 0.22 5.57
C TRP A 148 -7.29 -0.21 5.27
N VAL A 149 -7.03 -1.50 5.41
CA VAL A 149 -5.76 -2.16 5.12
C VAL A 149 -5.93 -3.15 3.98
N ASP A 150 -5.34 -2.84 2.83
CA ASP A 150 -5.19 -3.70 1.65
C ASP A 150 -3.87 -4.46 1.75
N LEU A 151 -3.93 -5.77 2.02
CA LEU A 151 -2.74 -6.55 2.36
C LEU A 151 -1.73 -6.65 1.20
N CYS A 152 -2.15 -6.46 -0.05
CA CYS A 152 -1.27 -6.49 -1.22
C CYS A 152 -1.95 -5.86 -2.44
N ASN A 153 -1.29 -4.89 -3.07
CA ASN A 153 -1.76 -4.29 -4.31
C ASN A 153 -1.93 -5.35 -5.41
N GLU A 154 -3.09 -5.35 -6.07
CA GLU A 154 -3.38 -6.16 -7.26
C GLU A 154 -3.04 -7.66 -7.09
N PHE A 155 -3.23 -8.20 -5.89
CA PHE A 155 -2.95 -9.59 -5.59
C PHE A 155 -3.68 -10.53 -6.58
N PRO A 156 -3.02 -11.58 -7.13
CA PRO A 156 -1.67 -12.06 -6.83
C PRO A 156 -0.64 -11.69 -7.92
N HIS A 157 -0.59 -10.44 -8.38
CA HIS A 157 0.36 -10.03 -9.41
C HIS A 157 1.82 -10.29 -8.96
N PRO A 158 2.67 -10.95 -9.77
CA PRO A 158 3.99 -11.38 -9.34
C PRO A 158 4.95 -10.22 -8.97
N ASP A 159 4.75 -9.03 -9.55
CA ASP A 159 5.59 -7.86 -9.23
C ASP A 159 5.39 -7.38 -7.78
N TRP A 160 4.18 -7.55 -7.24
CA TRP A 160 3.77 -7.08 -5.90
C TRP A 160 3.68 -8.20 -4.88
N ALA A 161 3.40 -9.42 -5.34
CA ALA A 161 3.32 -10.63 -4.52
C ALA A 161 4.35 -11.69 -4.96
N PRO A 162 5.65 -11.36 -5.10
CA PRO A 162 6.69 -12.30 -5.57
C PRO A 162 6.90 -13.47 -4.60
N TYR A 163 6.41 -13.35 -3.36
CA TYR A 163 6.38 -14.43 -2.37
C TYR A 163 5.30 -15.49 -2.66
N PHE A 164 4.26 -15.15 -3.43
CA PHE A 164 3.16 -16.04 -3.78
C PHE A 164 3.24 -16.52 -5.24
N ASN A 165 3.42 -15.59 -6.18
CA ASN A 165 3.66 -15.89 -7.59
C ASN A 165 5.00 -15.28 -7.98
N ARG A 166 5.95 -16.09 -8.45
CA ARG A 166 7.25 -15.55 -8.81
C ARG A 166 7.23 -15.00 -10.23
N PRO A 167 7.87 -13.84 -10.48
CA PRO A 167 8.00 -13.30 -11.85
C PRO A 167 8.70 -14.28 -12.81
N GLU A 168 9.55 -15.16 -12.27
CA GLU A 168 10.31 -16.13 -13.06
C GLU A 168 9.52 -17.40 -13.44
N ASP A 169 8.33 -17.61 -12.85
CA ASP A 169 7.54 -18.82 -13.09
C ASP A 169 6.78 -18.72 -14.43
N ASP A 170 6.81 -19.79 -15.23
CA ASP A 170 6.10 -19.87 -16.53
C ASP A 170 4.57 -19.68 -16.38
N HIS A 171 4.03 -19.93 -15.19
CA HIS A 171 2.61 -19.85 -14.89
C HIS A 171 2.36 -19.23 -13.52
N SER A 172 1.54 -18.19 -13.48
CA SER A 172 1.05 -17.58 -12.23
C SER A 172 -0.21 -18.27 -11.72
N THR A 173 -0.27 -18.49 -10.40
CA THR A 173 -1.48 -18.95 -9.72
C THR A 173 -2.57 -17.89 -9.81
N SER A 174 -3.72 -18.25 -10.39
CA SER A 174 -4.86 -17.35 -10.54
C SER A 174 -5.45 -16.92 -9.20
N ARG A 175 -5.86 -15.64 -9.10
CA ARG A 175 -6.61 -15.05 -7.98
C ARG A 175 -7.80 -15.88 -7.50
N ARG A 176 -8.45 -16.61 -8.43
CA ARG A 176 -9.65 -17.41 -8.17
C ARG A 176 -9.35 -18.84 -7.71
N SER A 177 -8.09 -19.24 -7.69
CA SER A 177 -7.68 -20.58 -7.27
C SER A 177 -7.99 -20.83 -5.78
N PRO A 178 -8.16 -22.10 -5.36
CA PRO A 178 -8.26 -22.45 -3.95
C PRO A 178 -7.05 -21.98 -3.13
N ALA A 179 -5.84 -22.05 -3.70
CA ALA A 179 -4.61 -21.62 -3.04
C ALA A 179 -4.61 -20.11 -2.74
N SER A 180 -4.95 -19.27 -3.72
CA SER A 180 -5.04 -17.81 -3.53
C SER A 180 -6.14 -17.44 -2.53
N ARG A 181 -7.31 -18.10 -2.58
CA ARG A 181 -8.39 -17.86 -1.62
C ARG A 181 -7.97 -18.23 -0.21
N ARG A 182 -7.28 -19.36 -0.05
CA ARG A 182 -6.75 -19.80 1.24
C ARG A 182 -5.72 -18.81 1.77
N TRP A 183 -4.77 -18.37 0.93
CA TRP A 183 -3.77 -17.38 1.29
C TRP A 183 -4.40 -16.10 1.83
N VAL A 184 -5.32 -15.51 1.07
CA VAL A 184 -6.01 -14.27 1.46
C VAL A 184 -6.84 -14.45 2.73
N SER A 185 -7.55 -15.57 2.85
CA SER A 185 -8.38 -15.85 4.04
C SER A 185 -7.53 -16.01 5.29
N GLU A 186 -6.44 -16.76 5.21
CA GLU A 186 -5.55 -17.02 6.36
C GLU A 186 -4.81 -15.74 6.78
N SER A 187 -4.34 -14.93 5.82
CA SER A 187 -3.64 -13.69 6.14
C SER A 187 -4.58 -12.64 6.74
N ILE A 188 -5.77 -12.42 6.16
CA ILE A 188 -6.75 -11.47 6.72
C ILE A 188 -7.25 -11.92 8.09
N ALA A 189 -7.50 -13.22 8.30
CA ALA A 189 -7.92 -13.73 9.60
C ALA A 189 -6.86 -13.43 10.68
N ALA A 190 -5.58 -13.68 10.38
CA ALA A 190 -4.50 -13.45 11.33
C ALA A 190 -4.33 -11.97 11.70
N VAL A 191 -4.38 -11.03 10.73
CA VAL A 191 -4.28 -9.58 11.06
C VAL A 191 -5.53 -9.11 11.82
N ARG A 192 -6.71 -9.60 11.44
CA ARG A 192 -7.98 -9.26 12.11
C ARG A 192 -8.05 -9.76 13.55
N ASP A 193 -7.43 -10.88 13.86
CA ASP A 193 -7.35 -11.38 15.25
C ASP A 193 -6.56 -10.42 16.15
N ALA A 194 -5.53 -9.75 15.63
CA ALA A 194 -4.76 -8.73 16.34
C ALA A 194 -5.49 -7.37 16.38
N TYR A 195 -6.08 -6.96 15.26
CA TYR A 195 -6.68 -5.64 15.06
C TYR A 195 -8.14 -5.74 14.57
N PRO A 196 -9.09 -6.20 15.40
CA PRO A 196 -10.45 -6.52 14.95
C PRO A 196 -11.29 -5.31 14.52
N GLY A 197 -10.89 -4.10 14.92
CA GLY A 197 -11.59 -2.85 14.60
C GLY A 197 -11.31 -2.29 13.20
N GLN A 198 -10.30 -2.82 12.49
CA GLN A 198 -9.91 -2.34 11.17
C GLN A 198 -10.58 -3.11 10.03
N ALA A 199 -10.75 -2.45 8.89
CA ALA A 199 -11.26 -3.07 7.67
C ALA A 199 -10.10 -3.64 6.83
N TYR A 200 -10.28 -4.84 6.26
CA TYR A 200 -9.23 -5.55 5.53
C TYR A 200 -9.68 -6.02 4.15
N CYS A 201 -8.79 -5.94 3.18
CA CYS A 201 -8.99 -6.52 1.85
C CYS A 201 -7.66 -6.99 1.22
N VAL A 202 -7.77 -7.51 0.00
CA VAL A 202 -6.69 -7.46 -1.00
C VAL A 202 -7.29 -6.81 -2.25
N SER A 203 -6.58 -5.91 -2.91
CA SER A 203 -7.03 -5.35 -4.18
C SER A 203 -6.75 -6.30 -5.35
N GLU A 204 -7.54 -6.16 -6.41
CA GLU A 204 -7.36 -6.87 -7.68
C GLU A 204 -7.47 -5.88 -8.84
N THR A 205 -6.80 -6.17 -9.95
CA THR A 205 -7.06 -5.48 -11.23
C THR A 205 -8.45 -5.83 -11.76
N ALA A 206 -8.86 -5.25 -12.90
CA ALA A 206 -10.16 -5.49 -13.55
C ALA A 206 -10.48 -6.96 -13.95
N GLY A 207 -9.65 -7.92 -13.53
CA GLY A 207 -9.78 -9.36 -13.67
C GLY A 207 -8.72 -9.96 -14.60
N PRO A 208 -8.49 -11.28 -14.53
CA PRO A 208 -7.62 -11.98 -15.47
C PRO A 208 -8.05 -11.70 -16.92
N GLY A 209 -7.13 -11.25 -17.77
CA GLY A 209 -7.36 -11.04 -19.20
C GLY A 209 -7.95 -9.69 -19.61
N LYS A 210 -7.97 -8.68 -18.72
CA LYS A 210 -8.27 -7.30 -19.10
C LYS A 210 -7.00 -6.45 -19.05
N SER A 211 -6.63 -5.87 -20.19
CA SER A 211 -5.58 -4.85 -20.27
C SER A 211 -6.04 -3.57 -19.58
N TRP A 212 -5.10 -2.88 -18.94
CA TRP A 212 -5.27 -1.49 -18.50
C TRP A 212 -5.64 -0.64 -19.74
N GLY A 213 -6.71 0.16 -19.67
CA GLY A 213 -7.01 1.18 -20.69
C GLY A 213 -7.79 0.77 -21.94
N GLU A 214 -8.38 -0.43 -22.03
CA GLU A 214 -9.36 -0.70 -23.09
C GLU A 214 -10.71 -0.01 -22.78
N SER A 215 -10.85 1.23 -23.25
CA SER A 215 -12.18 1.79 -23.48
C SER A 215 -12.90 0.84 -24.45
N ARG A 216 -14.00 0.24 -23.98
CA ARG A 216 -14.91 -0.46 -24.89
C ARG A 216 -15.31 0.56 -25.94
N ASN A 217 -14.79 0.40 -27.15
CA ASN A 217 -15.27 1.09 -28.34
C ASN A 217 -16.73 0.63 -28.56
N ARG A 218 -17.66 1.25 -27.84
CA ARG A 218 -19.08 1.21 -28.17
C ARG A 218 -19.20 2.04 -29.45
N ARG A 219 -19.02 1.38 -30.60
CA ARG A 219 -19.64 1.87 -31.82
C ARG A 219 -21.14 1.85 -31.56
N TRP A 220 -21.69 3.03 -31.31
CA TRP A 220 -23.10 3.28 -31.50
C TRP A 220 -23.37 3.12 -33.00
N ILE A 221 -24.04 2.04 -33.37
CA ILE A 221 -24.89 1.97 -34.55
C ILE A 221 -26.29 1.67 -34.03
#